data_AF-A0A9E0HBR6-F1
#
_entry.id   AF-A0A9E0HBR6-F1
#
_cell.length_a   1.000
_cell.length_b   1.000
_cell.length_c   1.000
_cell.angle_alpha   90.00
_cell.angle_beta   90.00
_cell.angle_gamma   90.00
#
_symmetry.space_group_name_H-M   'P 1'
#
loop_
_entity.id
_entity.type
_entity.pdbx_description
1 polymer ?
#
loop_
_entity_poly.entity_id
_entity_poly.type
_entity_poly.pdbx_seq_one_letter_code
_entity_poly.pdbx_strand_id
1 'polypeptide(L)'
;MRHALALVFVLTAAAACGSKSNPLPPGPPQAAACVKGGCSGQLCEEEGAGGMTTCEFRAEYACYREATCERQPDGACGWTPTDTLTACLASPPPLEGQAAEFPIAPQ
;
A
#
# COMPACT_ATOMS: atom_id res chain seq x y z
N MET A 1 36.29 -35.18 -62.95
CA MET A 1 35.66 -34.09 -62.17
C MET A 1 35.48 -34.63 -60.76
N ARG A 2 36.31 -34.25 -59.79
CA ARG A 2 36.05 -33.14 -58.83
C ARG A 2 34.64 -33.36 -58.25
N HIS A 3 34.47 -33.85 -57.03
CA HIS A 3 34.59 -33.10 -55.78
C HIS A 3 34.74 -34.11 -54.62
N ALA A 4 35.87 -34.13 -53.92
CA ALA A 4 36.26 -33.21 -52.83
C ALA A 4 35.78 -33.73 -51.46
N LEU A 5 36.69 -34.47 -50.83
CA LEU A 5 36.90 -34.50 -49.38
C LEU A 5 36.84 -33.06 -48.82
N ALA A 6 35.99 -32.82 -47.82
CA ALA A 6 36.14 -31.72 -46.87
C ALA A 6 35.42 -32.15 -45.58
N LEU A 7 36.13 -32.80 -44.65
CA LEU A 7 36.73 -32.16 -43.47
C LEU A 7 35.71 -31.41 -42.61
N VAL A 8 35.14 -32.17 -41.67
CA VAL A 8 34.99 -31.84 -40.25
C VAL A 8 35.43 -30.41 -39.89
N PHE A 9 34.47 -29.52 -39.68
CA PHE A 9 34.64 -28.37 -38.79
C PHE A 9 33.46 -28.34 -37.82
N VAL A 10 33.60 -29.16 -36.79
CA VAL A 10 32.87 -29.05 -35.52
C VAL A 10 33.26 -27.69 -34.92
N LEU A 11 32.44 -26.66 -35.16
CA LEU A 11 32.55 -25.39 -34.46
C LEU A 11 31.72 -25.48 -33.17
N THR A 12 32.36 -26.00 -32.13
CA THR A 12 31.95 -25.82 -30.73
C THR A 12 31.99 -24.33 -30.38
N ALA A 13 30.85 -23.65 -30.48
CA ALA A 13 30.69 -22.32 -29.90
C ALA A 13 30.30 -22.47 -28.42
N ALA A 14 31.29 -22.69 -27.55
CA ALA A 14 31.14 -22.47 -26.12
C ALA A 14 31.20 -20.96 -25.84
N ALA A 15 30.06 -20.27 -25.99
CA ALA A 15 29.89 -18.91 -25.49
C ALA A 15 29.13 -18.96 -24.16
N ALA A 16 29.85 -19.26 -23.07
CA ALA A 16 29.36 -19.06 -21.72
C ALA A 16 29.40 -17.57 -21.37
N CYS A 17 28.31 -16.83 -21.62
CA CYS A 17 28.06 -15.57 -20.91
C CYS A 17 27.25 -15.88 -19.65
N GLY A 18 27.95 -16.38 -18.64
CA GLY A 18 27.43 -16.35 -17.26
C GLY A 18 27.50 -14.92 -16.75
N SER A 19 26.44 -14.14 -16.96
CA SER A 19 26.24 -12.88 -16.23
C SER A 19 26.10 -13.21 -14.75
N LYS A 20 27.20 -13.13 -14.00
CA LYS A 20 27.13 -13.01 -12.55
C LYS A 20 26.53 -11.62 -12.26
N SER A 21 25.20 -11.53 -12.22
CA SER A 21 24.54 -10.40 -11.61
C SER A 21 24.96 -10.39 -10.14
N ASN A 22 25.81 -9.44 -9.75
CA ASN A 22 26.00 -9.17 -8.34
C ASN A 22 24.63 -8.78 -7.76
N PRO A 23 24.20 -9.37 -6.64
CA PRO A 23 23.04 -8.85 -5.92
C PRO A 23 23.31 -7.37 -5.65
N LEU A 24 22.34 -6.50 -5.96
CA LEU A 24 22.43 -5.13 -5.47
C LEU A 24 22.59 -5.18 -3.94
N PRO A 25 23.35 -4.26 -3.35
CA PRO A 25 23.30 -4.03 -1.91
C PRO A 25 21.82 -3.94 -1.50
N PRO A 26 21.43 -4.46 -0.32
CA PRO A 26 20.10 -4.22 0.21
C PRO A 26 19.84 -2.73 0.10
N GLY A 27 18.80 -2.37 -0.67
CA GLY A 27 18.36 -0.99 -0.73
C GLY A 27 18.02 -0.50 0.68
N PRO A 28 17.90 0.83 0.87
CA PRO A 28 17.33 1.33 2.12
C PRO A 28 16.03 0.57 2.43
N PRO A 29 15.78 0.22 3.70
CA PRO A 29 14.59 -0.52 4.08
C PRO A 29 13.39 0.15 3.44
N GLN A 30 12.64 -0.62 2.65
CA GLN A 30 11.43 -0.11 2.02
C GLN A 30 10.51 0.35 3.15
N ALA A 31 10.02 1.59 3.07
CA ALA A 31 9.06 2.08 4.03
C ALA A 31 7.81 1.19 3.97
N ALA A 32 7.23 0.89 5.14
CA ALA A 32 6.06 0.03 5.22
C ALA A 32 4.86 0.67 4.50
N ALA A 33 3.82 -0.11 4.21
CA ALA A 33 2.59 0.45 3.67
C ALA A 33 1.87 1.28 4.74
N CYS A 34 1.11 2.30 4.33
CA CYS A 34 0.19 2.98 5.23
C CYS A 34 -1.13 2.22 5.28
N VAL A 35 -1.61 1.94 6.49
CA VAL A 35 -2.82 1.16 6.74
C VAL A 35 -3.75 1.90 7.69
N LYS A 36 -5.06 1.71 7.46
CA LYS A 36 -6.08 2.16 8.41
C LYS A 36 -6.07 1.22 9.61
N GLY A 37 -5.99 1.79 10.81
CA GLY A 37 -5.85 1.05 12.07
C GLY A 37 -6.62 1.68 13.23
N GLY A 38 -6.30 1.23 14.44
CA GLY A 38 -7.07 1.56 15.65
C GLY A 38 -8.38 0.77 15.75
N CYS A 39 -8.89 0.60 16.96
CA CYS A 39 -10.06 -0.25 17.22
C CYS A 39 -11.32 0.24 16.48
N SER A 40 -11.39 1.54 16.17
CA SER A 40 -12.52 2.20 15.50
C SER A 40 -12.17 2.71 14.09
N GLY A 41 -11.01 2.32 13.54
CA GLY A 41 -10.55 2.76 12.22
C GLY A 41 -10.10 4.23 12.18
N GLN A 42 -9.75 4.81 13.33
CA GLN A 42 -9.40 6.23 13.46
C GLN A 42 -7.92 6.53 13.20
N LEU A 43 -7.06 5.51 13.12
CA LEU A 43 -5.63 5.70 12.86
C LEU A 43 -5.30 5.47 11.38
N CYS A 44 -4.33 6.22 10.90
CA CYS A 44 -3.58 5.91 9.69
C CYS A 44 -2.12 5.76 10.11
N GLU A 45 -1.57 4.56 10.00
CA GLU A 45 -0.27 4.22 10.55
C GLU A 45 0.53 3.31 9.62
N GLU A 46 1.82 3.16 9.90
CA GLU A 46 2.66 2.18 9.21
C GLU A 46 2.18 0.77 9.50
N GLU A 47 2.19 -0.09 8.50
CA GLU A 47 1.87 -1.50 8.66
C GLU A 47 2.78 -2.13 9.73
N GLY A 48 2.16 -2.76 10.74
CA GLY A 48 2.86 -3.37 11.86
C GLY A 48 3.23 -2.41 13.01
N ALA A 49 2.89 -1.12 12.94
CA ALA A 49 3.10 -0.18 14.04
C ALA A 49 2.28 -0.57 15.29
N GLY A 50 1.07 -1.10 15.10
CA GLY A 50 0.25 -1.68 16.17
C GLY A 50 -0.27 -0.62 17.15
N GLY A 51 -0.68 0.54 16.65
CA GLY A 51 -1.20 1.63 17.48
C GLY A 51 -2.39 1.17 18.32
N MET A 52 -2.19 1.12 19.64
CA MET A 52 -3.26 0.77 20.58
C MET A 52 -4.12 2.00 20.86
N THR A 53 -5.40 1.90 20.54
CA THR A 53 -6.41 2.88 20.93
C THR A 53 -7.38 2.26 21.93
N THR A 54 -8.17 3.09 22.61
CA THR A 54 -9.40 2.60 23.21
C THR A 54 -10.37 2.15 22.10
N CYS A 55 -11.33 1.29 22.46
CA CYS A 55 -12.42 0.87 21.56
C CYS A 55 -13.65 1.78 21.67
N GLU A 56 -13.45 3.06 22.03
CA GLU A 56 -14.52 4.05 21.96
C GLU A 56 -14.80 4.40 20.50
N PHE A 57 -16.07 4.61 20.18
CA PHE A 57 -16.46 5.10 18.87
C PHE A 57 -17.03 6.52 19.01
N ARG A 58 -16.38 7.48 18.33
CA ARG A 58 -16.83 8.86 18.24
C ARG A 58 -17.33 9.17 16.83
N ALA A 59 -18.22 10.15 16.71
CA ALA A 59 -18.88 10.51 15.45
C ALA A 59 -17.87 10.84 14.34
N GLU A 60 -16.80 11.55 14.70
CA GLU A 60 -15.70 11.94 13.82
C GLU A 60 -15.01 10.74 13.18
N TYR A 61 -14.99 9.58 13.84
CA TYR A 61 -14.29 8.40 13.33
C TYR A 61 -14.98 7.81 12.09
N ALA A 62 -16.28 8.06 11.90
CA ALA A 62 -16.98 7.69 10.68
C ALA A 62 -16.40 8.38 9.44
N CYS A 63 -15.87 9.60 9.57
CA CYS A 63 -15.26 10.36 8.48
C CYS A 63 -14.02 9.68 7.89
N TYR A 64 -13.32 8.88 8.69
CA TYR A 64 -12.09 8.20 8.26
C TYR A 64 -12.35 6.91 7.45
N ARG A 65 -13.58 6.41 7.44
CA ARG A 65 -13.97 5.21 6.66
C ARG A 65 -13.69 5.39 5.17
N GLU A 66 -14.02 6.57 4.64
CA GLU A 66 -13.82 6.93 3.23
C GLU A 66 -12.54 7.74 2.99
N ALA A 67 -11.89 8.26 4.04
CA ALA A 67 -10.66 9.03 3.91
C ALA A 67 -9.50 8.21 3.33
N THR A 68 -8.60 8.88 2.60
CA THR A 68 -7.37 8.26 2.11
C THR A 68 -6.33 8.21 3.23
N CYS A 69 -5.79 7.02 3.49
CA CYS A 69 -4.65 6.81 4.38
C CYS A 69 -3.41 6.53 3.52
N GLU A 70 -2.49 7.48 3.49
CA GLU A 70 -1.28 7.39 2.66
C GLU A 70 -0.10 8.13 3.30
N ARG A 71 1.07 7.97 2.69
CA ARG A 71 2.29 8.63 3.14
C ARG A 71 2.24 10.11 2.77
N GLN A 72 2.36 10.96 3.77
CA GLN A 72 2.32 12.41 3.65
C GLN A 72 3.69 12.97 3.20
N PRO A 73 3.77 14.26 2.78
CA PRO A 73 5.03 14.87 2.33
C PRO A 73 6.13 14.94 3.39
N ASP A 74 5.77 14.84 4.67
CA ASP A 74 6.71 14.74 5.79
C ASP A 74 7.32 13.32 5.96
N GLY A 75 6.84 12.37 5.17
CA GLY A 75 7.28 10.98 5.16
C GLY A 75 6.53 10.08 6.14
N ALA A 76 5.57 10.57 6.93
CA ALA A 76 4.77 9.76 7.84
C ALA A 76 3.46 9.28 7.21
N CYS A 77 2.90 8.17 7.68
CA CYS A 77 1.52 7.81 7.35
C CYS A 77 0.54 8.78 8.02
N GLY A 78 -0.44 9.24 7.25
CA GLY A 78 -1.47 10.16 7.74
C GLY A 78 -2.70 10.21 6.84
N TRP A 79 -3.77 10.77 7.39
CA TRP A 79 -5.00 11.01 6.63
C TRP A 79 -4.80 12.18 5.65
N THR A 80 -5.10 11.96 4.37
CA THR A 80 -5.02 13.02 3.36
C THR A 80 -6.12 14.05 3.58
N PRO A 81 -5.79 15.35 3.75
CA PRO A 81 -6.77 16.39 3.97
C PRO A 81 -7.48 16.71 2.66
N THR A 82 -8.67 16.14 2.48
CA THR A 82 -9.58 16.49 1.38
C THR A 82 -10.69 17.41 1.89
N ASP A 83 -11.28 18.21 1.02
CA ASP A 83 -12.43 19.05 1.39
C ASP A 83 -13.57 18.21 1.98
N THR A 84 -13.80 17.00 1.46
CA THR A 84 -14.77 16.03 1.98
C THR A 84 -14.46 15.62 3.41
N LEU A 85 -13.20 15.26 3.70
CA LEU A 85 -12.78 14.89 5.05
C LEU A 85 -12.90 16.06 6.01
N THR A 86 -12.44 17.25 5.61
CA THR A 86 -12.52 18.46 6.44
C THR A 86 -13.97 18.83 6.75
N ALA A 87 -14.87 18.78 5.75
CA ALA A 87 -16.29 19.05 5.96
C ALA A 87 -16.93 18.02 6.90
N CYS A 88 -16.62 16.73 6.73
CA CYS A 88 -17.13 15.69 7.62
C CYS A 88 -16.63 15.88 9.06
N LEU A 89 -15.35 16.17 9.26
CA LEU A 89 -14.81 16.41 10.61
C LEU A 89 -15.41 17.67 11.27
N ALA A 90 -15.79 18.68 10.48
CA ALA A 90 -16.47 19.88 10.98
C ALA A 90 -17.93 19.61 11.37
N SER A 91 -18.60 18.67 10.72
CA SER A 91 -19.98 18.26 11.02
C SER A 91 -20.14 16.73 10.83
N PRO A 92 -19.67 15.93 11.79
CA PRO A 92 -19.65 14.47 11.66
C PRO A 92 -21.05 13.87 11.59
N PRO A 93 -21.21 12.69 10.97
CA PRO A 93 -22.47 12.00 10.99
C PRO A 93 -22.86 11.62 12.43
N PRO A 94 -24.14 11.69 12.79
CA PRO A 94 -24.60 11.28 14.10
C PRO A 94 -24.33 9.78 14.31
N LEU A 95 -23.90 9.43 15.52
CA LEU A 95 -23.74 8.03 15.93
C LEU A 95 -25.11 7.36 15.87
N GLU A 96 -25.20 6.25 15.13
CA GLU A 96 -26.46 5.54 14.89
C GLU A 96 -27.20 5.31 16.21
N GLY A 97 -28.40 5.88 16.29
CA GLY A 97 -29.20 6.04 17.51
C GLY A 97 -29.89 7.40 17.65
N GLN A 98 -29.49 8.43 16.88
CA GLN A 98 -30.12 9.77 16.96
C GLN A 98 -30.40 10.50 15.64
N ALA A 99 -30.18 9.89 14.47
CA ALA A 99 -30.75 10.43 13.24
C ALA A 99 -31.35 9.32 12.40
N ALA A 100 -32.61 9.55 12.04
CA ALA A 100 -33.50 8.63 11.37
C ALA A 100 -32.88 7.96 10.11
N GLU A 101 -33.07 6.65 10.04
CA GLU A 101 -33.52 5.94 8.83
C GLU A 101 -32.86 6.36 7.50
N PHE A 102 -31.53 6.30 7.41
CA PHE A 102 -30.91 6.12 6.10
C PHE A 102 -30.88 4.62 5.80
N PRO A 103 -31.50 4.15 4.71
CA PRO A 103 -31.64 2.74 4.43
C PRO A 103 -30.24 2.13 4.29
N ILE A 104 -29.94 1.23 5.20
CA ILE A 104 -28.78 0.35 5.14
C ILE A 104 -28.83 -0.32 3.76
N ALA A 105 -27.89 0.01 2.88
CA ALA A 105 -27.64 -0.82 1.71
C ALA A 105 -27.23 -2.20 2.24
N PRO A 106 -28.00 -3.27 1.96
CA PRO A 106 -27.59 -4.62 2.37
C PRO A 106 -26.27 -4.94 1.69
N GLN A 107 -25.32 -5.45 2.47
CA GLN A 107 -24.08 -6.04 1.97
C GLN A 107 -24.39 -7.27 1.11
#